data_AF-A0A2V6DAW0-F1
#
_entry.id   AF-A0A2V6DAW0-F1
#
_cell.length_a   1.000
_cell.length_b   1.000
_cell.length_c   1.000
_cell.angle_alpha   90.00
_cell.angle_beta   90.00
_cell.angle_gamma   90.00
#
_symmetry.space_group_name_H-M   'P 1'
#
loop_
_entity.id
_entity.type
_entity.pdbx_description
1 polymer ?
#
loop_
_entity_poly.entity_id
_entity_poly.type
_entity_poly.pdbx_seq_one_letter_code
_entity_poly.pdbx_strand_id
1 'polypeptide(L)' 'MIDPELLLQGYRLGVFPMAMEDDSIEWFSPDPRAILPLEDFHAP' A
#
# COMPACT_ATOMS: atom_id res chain seq x y z
N MET A 1 4.78 1.66 -16.11
CA MET A 1 3.30 1.67 -15.93
C MET A 1 2.90 0.31 -15.40
N ILE A 2 2.16 0.26 -14.29
CA ILE A 2 1.71 -1.00 -13.68
C ILE A 2 0.42 -1.44 -14.40
N ASP A 3 0.34 -2.72 -14.74
CA ASP A 3 -0.90 -3.29 -15.28
C ASP A 3 -2.05 -3.17 -14.25
N PRO A 4 -3.24 -2.68 -14.64
CA PRO A 4 -4.34 -2.48 -13.70
C PRO A 4 -4.80 -3.76 -13.00
N GLU A 5 -4.78 -4.91 -13.67
CA GLU A 5 -5.21 -6.18 -13.09
C GLU A 5 -4.18 -6.64 -12.04
N LEU A 6 -2.89 -6.49 -12.33
CA LEU A 6 -1.82 -6.73 -11.35
C LEU A 6 -1.96 -5.82 -10.12
N LEU A 7 -2.28 -4.54 -10.32
CA LEU A 7 -2.48 -3.59 -9.21
C LEU A 7 -3.63 -4.02 -8.30
N LEU A 8 -4.78 -4.37 -8.88
CA LEU A 8 -5.94 -4.85 -8.14
C LEU A 8 -5.62 -6.14 -7.38
N GLN A 9 -4.90 -7.09 -7.98
CA GLN A 9 -4.47 -8.32 -7.32
C GLN A 9 -3.58 -8.04 -6.11
N GLY A 10 -2.61 -7.12 -6.24
CA GLY A 10 -1.75 -6.72 -5.14
C GLY A 10 -2.53 -6.18 -3.94
N TYR A 11 -3.42 -5.21 -4.17
CA TYR A 11 -4.26 -4.65 -3.11
C TYR A 11 -5.16 -5.70 -2.44
N ARG A 12 -5.69 -6.66 -3.21
CA ARG A 12 -6.49 -7.77 -2.66
C ARG A 12 -5.70 -8.71 -1.76
N LEU A 13 -4.39 -8.83 -2.00
CA LEU A 13 -3.47 -9.62 -1.18
C LEU A 13 -2.87 -8.82 -0.02
N GLY A 14 -3.27 -7.55 0.16
CA GLY A 14 -2.71 -6.67 1.18
C GLY A 14 -1.35 -6.08 0.82
N VAL A 15 -0.92 -6.18 -0.43
CA VAL A 15 0.37 -5.66 -0.93
C VAL A 15 0.13 -4.34 -1.69
N PHE A 16 1.06 -3.39 -1.62
CA PHE A 16 0.99 -2.15 -2.40
C PHE A 16 2.34 -1.84 -3.08
N PRO A 17 2.33 -1.26 -4.28
CA PRO A 17 3.55 -0.79 -4.92
C PRO A 17 3.98 0.56 -4.34
N MET A 18 5.28 0.79 -4.22
CA MET A 18 5.87 2.07 -3.83
C MET A 18 7.13 2.31 -4.66
N ALA A 19 7.34 3.57 -5.05
CA ALA A 19 8.56 3.97 -5.75
C ALA A 19 9.72 4.09 -4.76
N MET A 20 10.88 3.58 -5.15
CA MET A 20 12.14 3.71 -4.44
C MET A 20 12.85 5.01 -4.85
N GLU A 21 13.97 5.32 -4.18
CA GLU A 21 14.77 6.52 -4.48
C GLU A 21 15.31 6.54 -5.92
N ASP A 22 15.46 5.37 -6.55
CA ASP A 22 15.93 5.19 -7.92
C ASP A 22 14.79 5.09 -8.97
N ASP A 23 13.57 5.50 -8.60
CA ASP A 23 12.34 5.39 -9.40
C ASP A 23 11.90 3.95 -9.73
N SER A 24 12.56 2.92 -9.19
CA SER A 24 12.09 1.54 -9.32
C SER A 24 10.82 1.31 -8.49
N ILE A 25 9.96 0.40 -8.92
CA ILE A 25 8.75 0.02 -8.18
C ILE A 25 9.01 -1.28 -7.43
N GLU A 26 8.87 -1.22 -6.12
CA GLU A 26 8.87 -2.39 -5.24
C GLU A 26 7.49 -2.61 -4.61
N TRP A 27 7.22 -3.86 -4.20
CA TRP A 27 5.95 -4.27 -3.61
C TRP A 27 6.10 -4.54 -2.12
N PHE A 28 5.25 -3.92 -1.30
CA PHE A 28 5.38 -3.93 0.14
C PHE A 28 4.17 -4.57 0.83
N SER A 29 4.47 -5.37 1.86
CA SER A 29 3.51 -5.85 2.85
C SER A 29 4.12 -5.70 4.25
N PRO A 30 4.16 -4.49 4.81
CA PRO A 30 4.83 -4.23 6.08
C PRO A 30 4.21 -5.00 7.24
N ASP A 31 5.08 -5.46 8.15
CA ASP A 31 4.72 -6.04 9.44
C ASP A 31 5.55 -5.35 10.53
N PRO A 32 4.93 -4.54 11.42
CA PRO A 32 3.49 -4.33 11.57
C PRO A 32 2.88 -3.43 10.47
N ARG A 33 1.58 -3.62 10.20
CA ARG A 33 0.79 -2.79 9.27
C ARG A 33 0.11 -1.64 10.02
N ALA A 34 0.36 -0.40 9.57
CA ALA A 34 -0.37 0.76 10.08
C ALA A 34 -1.83 0.74 9.59
N ILE A 35 -2.76 0.81 10.54
CA ILE A 35 -4.22 0.93 10.31
C ILE A 35 -4.69 2.18 11.06
N LEU A 36 -5.54 2.99 10.43
CA LEU A 36 -6.20 4.14 11.07
C LEU A 36 -7.64 3.73 11.44
N PRO A 37 -7.94 3.49 12.73
CA PRO A 37 -9.31 3.29 13.18
C PRO A 37 -10.10 4.58 12.94
N LEU A 38 -11.21 4.48 12.21
CA LEU A 38 -12.01 5.65 11.86
C LEU A 38 -12.90 6.08 13.03
N GLU A 39 -13.28 5.13 13.88
CA GLU A 39 -14.05 5.31 15.11
C GLU A 39 -13.35 6.19 16.13
N ASP A 40 -12.02 6.14 16.18
CA ASP A 40 -11.18 6.88 17.13
C ASP A 40 -10.36 7.99 16.45
N PHE A 41 -10.76 8.38 15.24
CA PHE A 41 -10.04 9.41 14.49
C PHE A 41 -10.06 10.76 15.25
N HIS A 42 -8.87 11.27 15.56
CA HIS A 42 -8.71 12.58 16.20
C HIS A 42 -8.62 13.69 15.16
N ALA A 43 -9.55 14.65 15.23
CA ALA A 43 -9.53 15.89 14.45
C ALA A 43 -9.37 17.10 15.40
N PRO A 44 -8.63 18.16 14.99
CA PRO A 44 -8.46 19.40 15.77
C PRO A 44 -9.75 20.18 16.01
#